data_AF-A0AAU6XMS6-F1
#
_entry.id   AF-A0AAU6XMS6-F1
#
_cell.length_a   1.000
_cell.length_b   1.000
_cell.length_c   1.000
_cell.angle_alpha   90.00
_cell.angle_beta   90.00
_cell.angle_gamma   90.00
#
_symmetry.space_group_name_H-M   'P 1'
#
loop_
_entity.id
_entity.type
_entity.pdbx_description
1 polymer ?
#
loop_
_entity_poly.entity_id
_entity_poly.type
_entity_poly.pdbx_seq_one_letter_code
_entity_poly.pdbx_strand_id
1 'polypeptide(L)'
;MSAVGYWAHEMLDGGEPYGDYQSMGLSNRQYDILRQVVEAARAAKRTQGVRAAEKLIGRQTREACAEGYRDGGPSHGPWRS
;
A
#
# COMPACT_ATOMS: atom_id res chain seq x y z
N MET A 1 8.57 3.72 -8.98
CA MET A 1 7.33 3.87 -8.18
C MET A 1 6.66 2.50 -8.18
N SER A 2 6.24 1.96 -7.04
CA SER A 2 5.62 0.62 -7.02
C SER A 2 4.14 0.69 -7.37
N ALA A 3 3.55 -0.42 -7.82
CA ALA A 3 2.11 -0.52 -8.06
C ALA A 3 1.29 -0.20 -6.80
N VAL A 4 1.75 -0.64 -5.62
CA VAL A 4 1.13 -0.31 -4.32
C VAL A 4 1.09 1.20 -4.08
N GLY A 5 2.18 1.92 -4.36
CA GLY A 5 2.24 3.37 -4.16
C GLY A 5 1.30 4.11 -5.12
N TYR A 6 1.23 3.69 -6.38
CA TYR A 6 0.31 4.26 -7.37
C TYR A 6 -1.15 4.11 -6.92
N TRP A 7 -1.58 2.89 -6.62
CA TRP A 7 -2.95 2.62 -6.20
C TRP A 7 -3.32 3.24 -4.86
N ALA A 8 -2.36 3.40 -3.94
CA ALA A 8 -2.61 4.08 -2.67
C ALA A 8 -2.94 5.56 -2.85
N HIS A 9 -2.31 6.23 -3.82
CA HIS A 9 -2.67 7.60 -4.19
C HIS A 9 -4.06 7.65 -4.84
N GLU A 10 -4.32 6.77 -5.81
CA GLU A 10 -5.62 6.71 -6.50
C GLU A 10 -6.80 6.51 -5.53
N MET A 11 -6.61 5.63 -4.53
CA MET A 11 -7.62 5.37 -3.50
C MET A 11 -7.78 6.48 -2.45
N LEU A 12 -6.80 7.37 -2.31
CA LEU A 12 -6.91 8.56 -1.46
C LEU A 12 -7.65 9.71 -2.14
N ASP A 13 -7.61 9.75 -3.47
CA ASP A 13 -8.21 10.80 -4.30
C ASP A 13 -9.67 10.52 -4.65
N GLY A 14 -10.24 9.45 -4.08
CA GLY A 14 -11.66 9.09 -4.24
C GLY A 14 -11.91 8.00 -5.28
N GLY A 15 -10.86 7.31 -5.73
CA GLY A 15 -10.98 6.12 -6.57
C GLY A 15 -11.85 5.02 -5.93
N GLU A 16 -12.46 4.22 -6.79
CA GLU A 16 -13.41 3.18 -6.39
C GLU A 16 -12.74 2.14 -5.46
N PRO A 17 -13.43 1.68 -4.39
CA PRO A 17 -12.85 0.72 -3.48
C PRO A 17 -12.59 -0.59 -4.19
N TYR A 18 -11.36 -1.09 -4.04
CA TYR A 18 -10.90 -2.45 -4.34
C TYR A 18 -11.72 -3.19 -5.42
N GLY A 19 -11.43 -2.89 -6.68
CA GLY A 19 -11.80 -3.76 -7.80
C GLY A 19 -11.02 -5.08 -7.76
N ASP A 20 -11.11 -5.87 -8.83
CA ASP A 20 -10.27 -7.06 -8.98
C ASP A 20 -8.78 -6.65 -8.94
N TYR A 21 -8.11 -6.97 -7.83
CA TYR A 21 -6.72 -6.58 -7.61
C TYR A 21 -5.76 -7.27 -8.59
N GLN A 22 -6.19 -8.36 -9.23
CA GLN A 22 -5.41 -8.97 -10.30
C GLN A 22 -5.38 -8.07 -11.55
N SER A 23 -6.51 -7.46 -11.91
CA SER A 23 -6.59 -6.42 -12.95
C SER A 23 -5.74 -5.18 -12.63
N MET A 24 -5.48 -4.92 -11.34
CA MET A 24 -4.56 -3.88 -10.88
C MET A 24 -3.07 -4.27 -10.96
N GLY A 25 -2.78 -5.50 -11.40
CA GLY A 25 -1.42 -6.05 -11.47
C GLY A 25 -0.80 -6.35 -10.10
N LEU A 26 -1.63 -6.53 -9.07
CA LEU A 26 -1.18 -6.79 -7.71
C LEU A 26 -1.18 -8.29 -7.41
N SER A 27 -0.10 -8.76 -6.78
CA SER A 27 -0.15 -10.03 -6.03
C SER A 27 -1.00 -9.88 -4.76
N ASN A 28 -1.45 -11.01 -4.19
CA ASN A 28 -2.15 -11.04 -2.89
C ASN A 28 -1.38 -10.26 -1.81
N ARG A 29 -0.06 -10.49 -1.70
CA ARG A 29 0.78 -9.78 -0.72
C ARG A 29 0.77 -8.27 -0.97
N GLN A 30 0.90 -7.84 -2.22
CA GLN A 30 0.88 -6.42 -2.55
C GLN A 30 -0.49 -5.78 -2.30
N TYR A 31 -1.57 -6.53 -2.52
CA TYR A 31 -2.92 -6.09 -2.19
C TYR A 31 -3.10 -5.92 -0.67
N ASP A 32 -2.58 -6.84 0.15
CA ASP A 32 -2.62 -6.71 1.61
C ASP A 32 -1.83 -5.50 2.12
N ILE A 33 -0.67 -5.24 1.52
CA ILE A 33 0.12 -4.04 1.81
C ILE A 33 -0.65 -2.79 1.39
N LEU A 34 -1.24 -2.78 0.18
CA LEU A 34 -2.05 -1.67 -0.30
C LEU A 34 -3.17 -1.32 0.68
N ARG A 35 -3.92 -2.31 1.15
CA ARG A 35 -5.01 -2.11 2.12
C ARG A 35 -4.52 -1.41 3.40
N GLN A 36 -3.41 -1.89 3.95
CA GLN A 36 -2.81 -1.32 5.17
C GLN A 36 -2.31 0.12 4.94
N VAL A 37 -1.63 0.36 3.82
CA VAL A 37 -1.12 1.69 3.45
C VAL A 37 -2.27 2.68 3.29
N VAL A 38 -3.33 2.31 2.58
CA VAL A 38 -4.51 3.17 2.35
C VAL A 38 -5.22 3.51 3.65
N GLU A 39 -5.43 2.54 4.53
CA GLU A 39 -6.07 2.80 5.83
C GLU A 39 -5.22 3.73 6.72
N ALA A 40 -3.91 3.49 6.79
CA ALA A 40 -3.00 4.37 7.52
C ALA A 40 -2.94 5.79 6.91
N ALA A 41 -2.94 5.90 5.59
CA ALA A 41 -2.91 7.17 4.89
C ALA A 41 -4.23 7.95 5.06
N ARG A 42 -5.39 7.28 5.09
CA ARG A 42 -6.68 7.89 5.42
C ARG A 42 -6.70 8.44 6.84
N ALA A 43 -6.16 7.69 7.80
CA ALA A 43 -6.03 8.15 9.18
C ALA A 43 -5.10 9.38 9.29
N ALA A 44 -3.96 9.36 8.59
CA ALA A 44 -3.05 10.49 8.51
C ALA A 44 -3.68 11.71 7.82
N LYS A 45 -4.44 11.52 6.74
CA LYS A 45 -5.17 12.59 6.03
C LYS A 45 -6.16 13.29 6.97
N ARG A 46 -6.91 12.52 7.77
CA ARG A 46 -7.88 13.05 8.74
C ARG A 46 -7.22 13.81 9.90
N THR A 47 -6.04 13.39 10.35
CA THR A 47 -5.41 13.93 11.56
C THR A 47 -4.38 15.03 11.27
N GLN A 48 -3.68 14.94 10.14
CA GLN A 48 -2.49 15.74 9.81
C GLN A 48 -2.55 16.35 8.40
N GLY A 49 -3.59 16.04 7.62
CA GLY A 49 -3.81 16.58 6.28
C GLY A 49 -3.15 15.76 5.16
N VAL A 50 -3.41 16.18 3.92
CA VAL A 50 -3.05 15.44 2.69
C VAL A 50 -1.55 15.19 2.57
N ARG A 51 -0.71 16.21 2.83
CA ARG A 51 0.75 16.09 2.74
C ARG A 51 1.32 15.02 3.68
N ALA A 52 0.70 14.78 4.84
CA ALA A 52 1.14 13.74 5.75
C ALA A 52 0.81 12.35 5.21
N ALA A 53 -0.37 12.18 4.60
CA ALA A 53 -0.78 10.95 3.95
C ALA A 53 0.14 10.58 2.77
N GLU A 54 0.47 11.54 1.91
CA GLU A 54 1.38 11.33 0.78
C GLU A 54 2.79 10.91 1.23
N LYS A 55 3.34 11.58 2.25
CA LYS A 55 4.64 11.22 2.84
C LYS A 55 4.63 9.80 3.41
N LEU A 56 3.53 9.42 4.08
CA LEU A 56 3.36 8.09 4.65
C LEU A 56 3.30 7.02 3.55
N ILE A 57 2.54 7.24 2.47
CA ILE A 57 2.51 6.34 1.30
C ILE A 57 3.90 6.17 0.70
N GLY A 58 4.61 7.29 0.49
CA GLY A 58 5.96 7.26 -0.07
C GLY A 58 6.95 6.48 0.78
N ARG A 59 6.88 6.60 2.10
CA ARG A 59 7.74 5.86 3.04
C ARG A 59 7.42 4.36 3.02
N GLN A 60 6.17 3.97 3.22
CA GLN A 60 5.79 2.55 3.29
C GLN A 60 6.01 1.83 1.97
N THR A 61 5.80 2.52 0.84
CA THR A 61 6.11 1.98 -0.48
C THR A 61 7.59 1.68 -0.65
N ARG A 62 8.48 2.55 -0.15
CA ARG A 62 9.94 2.32 -0.20
C ARG A 62 10.36 1.16 0.70
N GLU A 63 9.78 1.07 1.89
CA GLU A 63 10.04 -0.03 2.83
C GLU A 63 9.60 -1.38 2.25
N ALA A 64 8.39 -1.46 1.67
CA ALA A 64 7.88 -2.66 1.02
C ALA A 64 8.69 -3.06 -0.23
N CYS A 65 9.17 -2.10 -1.03
CA CYS A 65 10.09 -2.40 -2.13
C CYS A 65 11.45 -2.93 -1.64
N ALA A 66 11.98 -2.38 -0.54
CA ALA A 66 13.24 -2.83 0.04
C ALA A 66 13.12 -4.22 0.67
N GLU A 67 11.95 -4.56 1.22
CA GLU A 67 11.63 -5.90 1.73
C GLU A 67 11.42 -6.91 0.59
N GLY A 68 10.70 -6.52 -0.47
CA GLY A 68 10.50 -7.36 -1.66
C GLY A 68 11.78 -7.72 -2.43
N TYR A 69 12.83 -6.89 -2.33
CA TYR A 69 14.15 -7.22 -2.89
C TYR A 69 14.94 -8.22 -2.03
N ARG A 70 14.60 -8.36 -0.74
CA ARG A 70 15.19 -9.37 0.16
C ARG A 70 14.42 -10.70 0.09
N ASP A 71 13.11 -10.65 -0.15
CA ASP A 71 12.21 -11.80 -0.16
C ASP A 71 12.08 -12.48 -1.54
N GLY A 72 13.18 -12.66 -2.27
CA GLY A 72 13.23 -13.57 -3.42
C GLY A 72 13.01 -15.07 -3.08
N GLY A 73 12.33 -15.36 -1.97
CA GLY A 73 12.01 -16.69 -1.45
C GLY A 73 10.58 -16.71 -0.86
N PRO A 74 9.89 -17.86 -0.87
CA PRO A 74 8.44 -17.94 -0.75
C PRO A 74 7.94 -17.49 0.62
N SER A 75 6.97 -16.58 0.55
CA SER A 75 5.97 -16.14 1.52
C SER A 75 5.96 -16.82 2.90
N HIS A 76 6.35 -16.05 3.92
CA HIS A 76 5.75 -16.11 5.26
C HIS A 76 5.61 -14.68 5.79
N GLY A 77 4.41 -14.11 5.66
CA GLY A 77 4.07 -12.83 6.29
C GLY A 77 3.72 -13.06 7.77
N PRO A 78 4.20 -12.23 8.72
CA PRO A 78 3.91 -12.42 10.14
C PRO A 78 2.90 -11.39 10.64
N TRP A 79 1.60 -11.57 10.41
CA TRP A 79 0.55 -10.88 11.20
C TRP A 79 -0.65 -11.82 11.44
N ARG A 80 -0.50 -12.67 12.47
CA ARG A 80 -1.40 -13.52 13.31
C ARG A 80 -2.87 -13.70 12.86
N SER A 81 -3.46 -14.90 12.86
CA SER A 81 -3.32 -16.10 13.72
C SER A 81 -3.54 -17.40 12.96
#